data_AF-A0A0L0W9S7-F1
#
_entry.id   AF-A0A0L0W9S7-F1
#
_cell.length_a   1.000
_cell.length_b   1.000
_cell.length_c   1.000
_cell.angle_alpha   90.00
_cell.angle_beta   90.00
_cell.angle_gamma   90.00
#
_symmetry.space_group_name_H-M   'P 1'
#
loop_
_entity.id
_entity.type
_entity.pdbx_description
1 polymer ?
#
loop_
_entity_poly.entity_id
_entity_poly.type
_entity_poly.pdbx_seq_one_letter_code
_entity_poly.pdbx_strand_id
1 'polypeptide(L)'
;MFIGDFTGDKINDLFISASIAGNGGIINNRIVKLSEKKPKIIFSEKENEGIKIQGDYLDNFRVKLYTNTNKQFEIDLSFNENTYIKNKIYDNNGKLLKQVKTWSDSFQNLKPVDYDGDGIYELVGNQSIFETSHVDKISHLNSLWKYESNKWQPKEIEYSSFLIKQPIS
;
A
#
# COMPACT_ATOMS: atom_id res chain seq x y z
N MET A 1 16.16 -0.57 12.36
CA MET A 1 15.79 0.34 13.47
C MET A 1 16.27 1.73 13.10
N PHE A 2 15.49 2.76 13.40
CA PHE A 2 15.80 4.16 13.08
C PHE A 2 15.38 5.07 14.24
N ILE A 3 16.10 6.18 14.42
CA ILE A 3 15.86 7.16 15.48
C ILE A 3 15.76 8.54 14.82
N GLY A 4 14.64 9.23 15.02
CA GLY A 4 14.39 10.57 14.48
C GLY A 4 13.07 11.14 14.99
N ASP A 5 12.89 12.46 14.89
CA ASP A 5 11.66 13.12 15.34
C ASP A 5 10.55 12.92 14.29
N PHE A 6 9.52 12.16 14.62
CA PHE A 6 8.34 12.00 13.76
C PHE A 6 7.20 12.92 14.17
N THR A 7 7.27 13.54 15.36
CA THR A 7 6.16 14.30 15.94
C THR A 7 6.34 15.81 15.89
N GLY A 8 7.53 16.29 15.52
CA GLY A 8 7.91 17.71 15.48
C GLY A 8 8.10 18.34 16.85
N ASP A 9 8.25 17.55 17.92
CA ASP A 9 8.43 18.04 19.28
C ASP A 9 9.90 18.17 19.69
N LYS A 10 10.82 17.93 18.74
CA LYS A 10 12.28 17.97 18.89
C LYS A 10 12.84 16.87 19.80
N ILE A 11 12.03 15.85 20.13
CA ILE A 11 12.48 14.64 20.81
C ILE A 11 12.49 13.52 19.77
N ASN A 12 13.64 12.86 19.61
CA ASN A 12 13.70 11.72 18.69
C ASN A 12 12.83 10.57 19.19
N ASP A 13 12.11 9.94 18.27
CA ASP A 13 11.32 8.74 18.51
C ASP A 13 12.01 7.49 17.94
N LEU A 14 11.47 6.32 18.25
CA LEU A 14 12.04 5.04 17.81
C LEU A 14 11.16 4.37 16.76
N PHE A 15 11.69 4.19 15.55
CA PHE A 15 11.10 3.36 14.49
C PHE A 15 11.74 1.96 14.47
N ILE A 16 10.91 0.93 14.58
CA ILE A 16 11.31 -0.47 14.55
C ILE A 16 10.55 -1.14 13.41
N SER A 17 11.27 -1.81 12.53
CA SER A 17 10.72 -2.63 11.47
C SER A 17 11.34 -4.02 11.56
N ALA A 18 10.48 -5.04 11.54
CA ALA A 18 10.90 -6.43 11.55
C ALA A 18 10.07 -7.22 10.54
N SER A 19 10.73 -7.99 9.67
CA SER A 19 10.06 -8.90 8.76
C SER A 19 9.44 -10.06 9.54
N ILE A 20 8.20 -10.41 9.23
CA ILE A 20 7.56 -11.61 9.77
C ILE A 20 7.97 -12.78 8.88
N ALA A 21 8.83 -13.66 9.41
CA ALA A 21 9.30 -14.84 8.68
C ALA A 21 8.11 -15.73 8.26
N GLY A 22 8.13 -16.23 7.02
CA GLY A 22 7.15 -17.21 6.50
C GLY A 22 5.93 -16.66 5.75
N ASN A 23 5.64 -15.36 5.82
CA ASN A 23 4.43 -14.75 5.24
C ASN A 23 4.66 -13.88 3.99
N GLY A 24 5.67 -14.17 3.17
CA GLY A 24 5.81 -13.51 1.86
C GLY A 24 6.24 -12.04 1.89
N GLY A 25 6.94 -11.58 2.93
CA GLY A 25 7.53 -10.24 2.97
C GLY A 25 6.76 -9.17 3.74
N ILE A 26 5.75 -9.57 4.53
CA ILE A 26 5.06 -8.65 5.45
C ILE A 26 6.04 -8.13 6.50
N ILE A 27 6.09 -6.81 6.67
CA ILE A 27 6.85 -6.15 7.72
C ILE A 27 5.94 -5.67 8.84
N ASN A 28 6.35 -5.90 10.07
CA ASN A 28 5.69 -5.36 11.25
C ASN A 28 6.45 -4.12 11.71
N ASN A 29 5.83 -2.96 11.53
CA ASN A 29 6.40 -1.68 11.93
C ASN A 29 5.79 -1.19 13.24
N ARG A 30 6.62 -0.54 14.04
CA ARG A 30 6.25 0.16 15.27
C ARG A 30 6.97 1.49 15.35
N ILE A 31 6.26 2.52 15.80
CA ILE A 31 6.87 3.79 16.21
C ILE A 31 6.48 4.06 17.65
N VAL A 32 7.51 4.26 18.48
CA VAL A 32 7.37 4.63 19.89
C VAL A 32 7.79 6.08 20.02
N LYS A 33 6.80 6.95 20.26
CA LYS A 33 7.02 8.34 20.65
C LYS A 33 7.72 8.37 22.01
N LEU A 34 8.92 8.95 22.07
CA LEU A 34 9.63 9.13 23.34
C LEU A 34 9.20 10.44 23.99
N SER A 35 9.15 10.46 25.32
CA SER A 35 8.86 11.68 26.08
C SER A 35 9.41 11.54 27.50
N GLU A 36 9.61 12.68 28.18
CA GLU A 36 10.08 12.70 29.57
C GLU A 36 9.18 11.94 30.54
N LYS A 37 7.88 11.79 30.23
CA LYS A 37 6.92 11.13 31.10
C LYS A 37 6.85 9.63 30.84
N LYS A 38 6.31 9.24 29.68
CA LYS A 38 6.07 7.84 29.30
C LYS A 38 6.14 7.67 27.79
N PRO A 39 6.85 6.65 27.28
CA PRO A 39 6.81 6.29 25.87
C PRO A 39 5.39 5.91 25.43
N LYS A 40 5.02 6.25 24.20
CA LYS A 40 3.70 5.94 23.63
C LYS A 40 3.86 5.34 22.24
N ILE A 41 3.18 4.22 21.96
CA ILE A 41 3.12 3.68 20.60
C ILE A 41 2.20 4.59 19.76
N ILE A 42 2.73 5.13 18.66
CA ILE A 42 2.00 5.99 17.72
C ILE A 42 1.86 5.38 16.33
N PHE A 43 2.54 4.26 16.05
CA PHE A 43 2.34 3.42 14.86
C PHE A 43 2.30 1.95 15.29
N SER A 44 1.23 1.24 14.94
CA SER A 44 0.90 -0.11 15.41
C SER A 44 0.41 -1.01 14.26
N GLU A 45 -0.17 -2.18 14.58
CA GLU A 45 -0.69 -3.13 13.58
C GLU A 45 -1.74 -2.52 12.68
N LYS A 46 -2.58 -1.65 13.24
CA LYS A 46 -3.61 -0.95 12.47
C LYS A 46 -2.99 -0.08 11.37
N GLU A 47 -1.93 0.66 11.68
CA GLU A 47 -1.26 1.51 10.71
C GLU A 47 -0.48 0.69 9.67
N ASN A 48 -0.04 -0.54 9.99
CA ASN A 48 0.64 -1.42 9.03
C ASN A 48 -0.25 -1.84 7.84
N GLU A 49 -1.58 -1.78 7.99
CA GLU A 49 -2.53 -2.07 6.91
C GLU A 49 -2.43 -1.07 5.74
N GLY A 50 -1.89 0.14 5.98
CA GLY A 50 -1.70 1.17 4.97
C GLY A 50 -3.01 1.63 4.31
N ILE A 51 -2.93 1.91 3.00
CA ILE A 51 -4.12 2.24 2.19
C ILE A 51 -4.85 0.95 1.85
N LYS A 52 -6.14 0.90 2.19
CA LYS A 52 -7.01 -0.23 1.84
C LYS A 52 -7.67 0.01 0.48
N ILE A 53 -7.60 -0.99 -0.39
CA ILE A 53 -8.16 -0.96 -1.73
C ILE A 53 -9.31 -1.98 -1.85
N GLN A 54 -10.36 -1.58 -2.56
CA GLN A 54 -11.39 -2.45 -3.10
C GLN A 54 -11.53 -2.17 -4.60
N GLY A 55 -12.13 -3.08 -5.36
CA GLY A 55 -12.25 -2.91 -6.80
C GLY A 55 -13.44 -3.61 -7.42
N ASP A 56 -13.98 -2.99 -8.46
CA ASP A 56 -15.03 -3.51 -9.34
C ASP A 56 -14.45 -3.72 -10.73
N TYR A 57 -14.54 -4.95 -11.24
CA TYR A 57 -14.11 -5.24 -12.62
C TYR A 57 -15.16 -4.69 -13.60
N LEU A 58 -14.68 -4.15 -14.71
CA LEU A 58 -15.45 -3.52 -15.78
C LEU A 58 -15.09 -4.18 -17.12
N ASP A 59 -15.96 -4.02 -18.11
CA ASP A 59 -15.69 -4.43 -19.49
C ASP A 59 -14.42 -3.77 -20.07
N ASN A 60 -13.85 -4.43 -21.07
CA ASN A 60 -12.61 -4.10 -21.78
C ASN A 60 -11.37 -4.18 -20.87
N PHE A 61 -11.27 -5.27 -20.08
CA PHE A 61 -10.12 -5.53 -19.20
C PHE A 61 -9.76 -4.37 -18.28
N ARG A 62 -10.76 -3.75 -17.65
CA ARG A 62 -10.53 -2.62 -16.74
C ARG A 62 -11.00 -2.94 -15.33
N VAL A 63 -10.38 -2.30 -14.35
CA VAL A 63 -10.83 -2.35 -12.96
C VAL A 63 -10.90 -0.96 -12.39
N LYS A 64 -12.03 -0.63 -11.78
CA LYS A 64 -12.21 0.60 -11.01
C LYS A 64 -11.92 0.32 -9.55
N LEU A 65 -10.98 1.06 -8.99
CA LEU A 65 -10.48 0.90 -7.64
C LEU A 65 -10.93 2.03 -6.74
N TYR A 66 -11.16 1.71 -5.48
CA TYR A 66 -11.59 2.62 -4.43
C TYR A 66 -10.68 2.48 -3.23
N THR A 67 -10.28 3.62 -2.66
CA THR A 67 -9.41 3.68 -1.49
C THR A 67 -10.22 4.03 -0.23
N ASN A 68 -9.73 3.63 0.94
CA ASN A 68 -10.24 4.12 2.23
C ASN A 68 -10.01 5.62 2.48
N THR A 69 -9.39 6.34 1.54
CA THR A 69 -9.24 7.81 1.55
C THR A 69 -10.30 8.52 0.69
N ASN A 70 -11.33 7.79 0.24
CA ASN A 70 -12.39 8.27 -0.66
C ASN A 70 -11.89 8.71 -2.05
N LYS A 71 -10.69 8.29 -2.44
CA LYS A 71 -10.19 8.44 -3.82
C LYS A 71 -10.52 7.19 -4.64
N GLN A 72 -10.71 7.37 -5.94
CA GLN A 72 -10.97 6.32 -6.90
C GLN A 72 -10.11 6.52 -8.15
N PHE A 73 -9.76 5.42 -8.82
CA PHE A 73 -8.98 5.42 -10.05
C PHE A 73 -9.26 4.15 -10.85
N GLU A 74 -8.88 4.13 -12.11
CA GLU A 74 -9.08 2.99 -13.00
C GLU A 74 -7.73 2.49 -13.52
N ILE A 75 -7.60 1.17 -13.66
CA ILE A 75 -6.43 0.52 -14.24
C ILE A 75 -6.85 -0.29 -15.45
N ASP A 76 -6.06 -0.17 -16.51
CA ASP A 76 -6.09 -1.06 -17.66
C ASP A 76 -5.33 -2.36 -17.33
N LEU A 77 -6.03 -3.49 -17.42
CA LEU A 77 -5.53 -4.83 -17.16
C LEU A 77 -5.17 -5.59 -18.45
N SER A 78 -5.18 -4.94 -19.61
CA SER A 78 -4.90 -5.58 -20.90
C SER A 78 -3.50 -6.20 -20.97
N PHE A 79 -2.56 -5.76 -20.12
CA PHE A 79 -1.26 -6.40 -19.95
C PHE A 79 -1.34 -7.90 -19.55
N ASN A 80 -2.49 -8.39 -19.09
CA ASN A 80 -2.72 -9.79 -18.72
C ASN A 80 -4.04 -10.36 -19.33
N GLU A 81 -4.54 -9.78 -20.43
CA GLU A 81 -5.82 -10.14 -21.08
C GLU A 81 -5.97 -11.65 -21.34
N ASN A 82 -4.92 -12.29 -21.85
CA ASN A 82 -4.91 -13.71 -22.19
C ASN A 82 -5.16 -14.60 -20.97
N THR A 83 -4.57 -14.23 -19.82
CA THR A 83 -4.77 -14.93 -18.55
C THR A 83 -6.20 -14.75 -18.08
N TYR A 84 -6.77 -13.55 -18.18
CA TYR A 84 -8.15 -13.32 -17.77
C TYR A 84 -9.17 -14.05 -18.65
N ILE A 85 -8.94 -14.13 -19.96
CA ILE A 85 -9.76 -14.92 -20.89
C ILE A 85 -9.65 -16.41 -20.53
N LYS A 86 -8.44 -16.93 -20.35
CA LYS A 86 -8.18 -18.34 -19.96
C LYS A 86 -8.89 -18.71 -18.66
N ASN A 87 -8.92 -17.79 -17.70
CA ASN A 87 -9.56 -17.95 -16.40
C ASN A 87 -11.08 -17.64 -16.41
N LYS A 88 -11.65 -17.33 -17.58
CA LYS A 88 -13.08 -17.01 -17.78
C LYS A 88 -13.57 -15.82 -16.94
N ILE A 89 -12.69 -14.86 -16.70
CA ILE A 89 -13.05 -13.57 -16.10
C ILE A 89 -13.65 -12.66 -17.17
N TYR A 90 -13.08 -12.68 -18.38
CA TYR A 90 -13.60 -12.00 -19.57
C TYR A 90 -13.82 -13.00 -20.71
N ASP A 91 -14.64 -12.63 -21.69
CA ASP A 91 -14.67 -13.29 -23.00
C ASP A 91 -13.61 -12.72 -23.96
N ASN A 92 -13.51 -13.31 -25.16
CA ASN A 92 -12.55 -12.88 -26.19
C ASN A 92 -12.79 -11.45 -26.71
N ASN A 93 -13.95 -10.84 -26.42
CA ASN A 93 -14.28 -9.46 -26.80
C ASN A 93 -14.07 -8.49 -25.63
N GLY A 94 -13.56 -8.96 -24.48
CA GLY A 94 -13.36 -8.15 -23.29
C GLY A 94 -14.63 -7.90 -22.48
N LYS A 95 -15.72 -8.63 -22.71
CA LYS A 95 -16.92 -8.55 -21.87
C LYS A 95 -16.69 -9.27 -20.55
N LEU A 96 -16.99 -8.62 -19.44
CA LEU A 96 -16.87 -9.20 -18.12
C LEU A 96 -17.87 -10.34 -17.94
N LEU A 97 -17.36 -11.51 -17.57
CA LEU A 97 -18.15 -12.71 -17.28
C LEU A 97 -18.32 -12.93 -15.78
N LYS A 98 -17.32 -12.54 -14.97
CA LYS A 98 -17.29 -12.80 -13.54
C LYS A 98 -16.57 -11.69 -12.77
N GLN A 99 -17.21 -11.20 -11.71
CA GLN A 99 -16.58 -10.27 -10.77
C GLN A 99 -15.45 -10.96 -9.98
N VAL A 100 -14.38 -10.21 -9.74
CA VAL A 100 -13.23 -10.67 -8.97
C VAL A 100 -12.94 -9.69 -7.84
N LYS A 101 -12.65 -10.22 -6.66
CA LYS A 101 -12.29 -9.39 -5.52
C LYS A 101 -10.88 -8.83 -5.70
N THR A 102 -10.74 -7.55 -5.40
CA THR A 102 -9.46 -6.83 -5.37
C THR A 102 -9.18 -6.35 -3.96
N TRP A 103 -7.91 -6.39 -3.56
CA TRP A 103 -7.46 -5.97 -2.25
C TRP A 103 -6.02 -5.46 -2.32
N SER A 104 -5.59 -4.69 -1.32
CA SER A 104 -4.20 -4.27 -1.16
C SER A 104 -3.53 -5.05 -0.02
N ASP A 105 -2.26 -5.37 -0.23
CA ASP A 105 -1.40 -5.91 0.83
C ASP A 105 -1.14 -4.85 1.92
N SER A 106 -0.74 -5.30 3.11
CA SER A 106 -0.08 -4.42 4.10
C SER A 106 1.22 -3.84 3.53
N PHE A 107 1.85 -2.88 4.22
CA PHE A 107 3.15 -2.38 3.75
C PHE A 107 4.14 -3.52 3.54
N GLN A 108 4.68 -3.60 2.32
CA GLN A 108 5.78 -4.49 1.95
C GLN A 108 7.12 -3.85 2.32
N ASN A 109 7.16 -2.51 2.25
CA ASN A 109 8.26 -1.68 2.71
C ASN A 109 7.71 -0.40 3.33
N LEU A 110 8.36 0.09 4.39
CA LEU A 110 8.02 1.33 5.07
C LEU A 110 9.32 1.93 5.61
N LYS A 111 9.66 3.14 5.17
CA LYS A 111 10.92 3.78 5.54
C LYS A 111 10.69 5.21 6.06
N PRO A 112 11.43 5.63 7.09
CA PRO A 112 11.49 7.02 7.49
C PRO A 112 12.26 7.85 6.45
N VAL A 113 11.75 9.02 6.11
CA VAL A 113 12.37 9.99 5.20
C VAL A 113 12.05 11.40 5.71
N ASP A 114 13.07 12.25 5.85
CA ASP A 114 12.87 13.69 5.99
C ASP A 114 12.64 14.25 4.58
N TYR A 115 11.38 14.40 4.20
CA TYR A 115 10.99 14.62 2.81
C TYR A 115 11.26 16.06 2.35
N ASP A 116 11.05 17.04 3.22
CA ASP A 116 11.21 18.46 2.94
C ASP A 116 12.46 19.09 3.59
N GLY A 117 13.22 18.33 4.39
CA GLY A 117 14.44 18.79 5.04
C GLY A 117 14.19 19.60 6.30
N ASP A 118 12.98 19.55 6.87
CA ASP A 118 12.62 20.29 8.09
C ASP A 118 13.10 19.60 9.39
N GLY A 119 13.67 18.39 9.28
CA GLY A 119 14.14 17.58 10.39
C GLY A 119 13.05 16.73 11.06
N ILE A 120 11.81 16.78 10.56
CA ILE A 120 10.68 15.95 10.96
C ILE A 120 10.51 14.84 9.92
N TYR A 121 10.52 13.59 10.37
CA TYR A 121 10.48 12.44 9.48
C TYR A 121 9.05 12.06 9.10
N GLU A 122 8.80 11.95 7.80
CA GLU A 122 7.66 11.24 7.22
C GLU A 122 7.95 9.74 7.06
N LEU A 123 6.92 8.99 6.67
CA LEU A 123 7.03 7.59 6.25
C LEU A 123 6.68 7.45 4.79
N VAL A 124 7.58 6.84 4.01
CA VAL A 124 7.30 6.39 2.64
C VAL A 124 7.00 4.90 2.68
N GLY A 125 5.77 4.54 2.32
CA GLY A 125 5.26 3.18 2.31
C GLY A 125 4.98 2.67 0.89
N ASN A 126 5.34 1.42 0.63
CA ASN A 126 5.06 0.72 -0.62
C ASN A 126 4.08 -0.44 -0.36
N GLN A 127 3.03 -0.51 -1.16
CA GLN A 127 2.05 -1.60 -1.16
C GLN A 127 1.86 -2.12 -2.59
N SER A 128 1.27 -3.30 -2.70
CA SER A 128 0.87 -3.89 -3.97
C SER A 128 -0.63 -4.14 -3.94
N ILE A 129 -1.27 -4.00 -5.09
CA ILE A 129 -2.70 -4.30 -5.28
C ILE A 129 -2.79 -5.63 -6.02
N PHE A 130 -3.59 -6.54 -5.49
CA PHE A 130 -3.72 -7.91 -5.98
C PHE A 130 -5.17 -8.29 -6.28
N GLU A 131 -5.29 -9.23 -7.20
CA GLU A 131 -6.47 -10.06 -7.34
C GLU A 131 -6.51 -11.12 -6.22
N THR A 132 -7.70 -11.53 -5.76
CA THR A 132 -7.88 -12.51 -4.64
C THR A 132 -7.28 -13.90 -4.82
N SER A 133 -6.66 -14.20 -5.97
CA SER A 133 -5.88 -15.43 -6.12
C SER A 133 -4.44 -15.30 -5.56
N HIS A 134 -3.99 -14.10 -5.15
CA HIS A 134 -2.58 -13.77 -4.84
C HIS A 134 -1.59 -14.06 -5.98
N VAL A 135 -2.06 -14.61 -7.11
CA VAL A 135 -1.18 -15.02 -8.21
C VAL A 135 -0.70 -13.81 -8.99
N ASP A 136 -1.52 -12.74 -9.10
CA ASP A 136 -1.20 -11.60 -9.95
C ASP A 136 -1.35 -10.24 -9.27
N LYS A 137 -0.20 -9.57 -9.09
CA LYS A 137 -0.12 -8.14 -8.82
C LYS A 137 -0.62 -7.35 -10.03
N ILE A 138 -1.53 -6.41 -9.81
CA ILE A 138 -2.10 -5.57 -10.89
C ILE A 138 -1.62 -4.11 -10.83
N SER A 139 -1.11 -3.68 -9.68
CA SER A 139 -0.64 -2.31 -9.47
C SER A 139 0.31 -2.21 -8.29
N HIS A 140 1.10 -1.14 -8.29
CA HIS A 140 1.89 -0.67 -7.18
C HIS A 140 1.26 0.58 -6.58
N LEU A 141 1.40 0.74 -5.26
CA LEU A 141 0.98 1.92 -4.54
C LEU A 141 2.15 2.46 -3.71
N ASN A 142 2.47 3.73 -3.89
CA ASN A 142 3.41 4.48 -3.07
C ASN A 142 2.63 5.50 -2.25
N SER A 143 3.03 5.71 -1.01
CA SER A 143 2.37 6.69 -0.15
C SER A 143 3.35 7.37 0.79
N LEU A 144 3.18 8.68 0.97
CA LEU A 144 3.90 9.50 1.95
C LEU A 144 2.96 9.80 3.12
N TRP A 145 3.40 9.56 4.36
CA TRP A 145 2.60 9.76 5.56
C TRP A 145 3.31 10.68 6.53
N LYS A 146 2.58 11.66 7.08
CA LYS A 146 3.05 12.55 8.14
C LYS A 146 2.22 12.36 9.40
N TYR A 147 2.85 12.43 10.56
CA TYR A 147 2.16 12.37 11.84
C TYR A 147 1.70 13.76 12.25
N GLU A 148 0.40 14.00 12.21
CA GLU A 148 -0.19 15.30 12.52
C GLU A 148 -1.49 15.13 13.28
N SER A 149 -1.79 16.06 14.20
CA SER A 149 -3.01 16.00 15.02
C SER A 149 -3.17 14.63 15.72
N ASN A 150 -2.07 14.07 16.21
CA ASN A 150 -2.00 12.78 16.89
C ASN A 150 -2.41 11.55 16.05
N LYS A 151 -2.28 11.62 14.73
CA LYS A 151 -2.56 10.49 13.82
C LYS A 151 -1.65 10.53 12.59
N TRP A 152 -1.37 9.36 12.02
CA TRP A 152 -0.76 9.24 10.70
C TRP A 152 -1.77 9.59 9.62
N GLN A 153 -1.36 10.46 8.70
CA GLN A 153 -2.20 10.91 7.59
C GLN A 153 -1.42 10.78 6.28
N PRO A 154 -2.01 10.16 5.24
CA PRO A 154 -1.38 10.15 3.93
C PRO A 154 -1.41 11.57 3.37
N LYS A 155 -0.24 12.05 2.93
CA LYS A 155 -0.04 13.35 2.29
C LYS A 155 0.03 13.22 0.77
N GLU A 156 0.57 12.10 0.32
CA GLU A 156 0.66 11.76 -1.08
C GLU A 156 0.34 10.28 -1.27
N ILE A 157 -0.39 9.96 -2.34
CA ILE A 157 -0.66 8.59 -2.77
C ILE A 157 -0.49 8.56 -4.29
N GLU A 158 0.46 7.75 -4.74
CA GLU A 158 0.72 7.50 -6.15
C GLU A 158 0.44 6.04 -6.45
N TYR A 159 -0.13 5.76 -7.62
CA TYR A 159 -0.23 4.40 -8.14
C TYR A 159 0.50 4.31 -9.48
N SER A 160 1.04 3.12 -9.76
CA SER A 160 1.60 2.78 -11.07
C SER A 160 1.21 1.36 -11.45
N SER A 161 0.97 1.12 -12.74
CA SER A 161 0.59 -0.19 -13.26
C SER A 161 1.52 -0.61 -14.40
N PHE A 162 1.25 -1.77 -14.98
CA PHE A 162 2.09 -2.40 -15.98
C PHE A 162 1.61 -2.06 -17.39
N LEU A 163 2.55 -1.63 -18.24
CA LEU A 163 2.34 -1.64 -19.69
C LEU A 163 2.64 -3.04 -20.26
N ILE A 164 3.64 -3.71 -19.70
CA ILE A 164 4.05 -5.07 -20.02
C ILE A 164 4.43 -5.75 -18.70
N LYS A 165 3.87 -6.93 -18.43
CA LYS A 165 4.14 -7.69 -17.20
C LYS A 165 4.74 -9.05 -17.56
N GLN A 166 5.84 -9.42 -16.91
CA GLN A 166 6.38 -10.77 -17.05
C GLN A 166 5.43 -11.77 -16.37
N PRO A 167 5.09 -12.90 -17.03
CA PRO A 167 4.34 -13.97 -16.40
C PRO A 167 5.11 -14.51 -15.19
N ILE A 168 4.41 -14.76 -14.09
CA ILE A 168 4.99 -15.46 -12.94
C ILE A 168 5.00 -16.95 -13.28
N SER A 169 6.18 -17.56 -13.27
CA SER A 169 6.43 -18.97 -13.59
C SER A 169 5.87 -19.93 -12.55
#